data_AF-A0A2A9HDC2-F1
#
_entry.id   AF-A0A2A9HDC2-F1
#
_cell.length_a   1.000
_cell.length_b   1.000
_cell.length_c   1.000
_cell.angle_alpha   90.00
_cell.angle_beta   90.00
_cell.angle_gamma   90.00
#
_symmetry.space_group_name_H-M   'P 1'
#
loop_
_entity.id
_entity.type
_entity.pdbx_description
1 polymer ?
#
loop_
_entity_poly.entity_id
_entity_poly.type
_entity_poly.pdbx_seq_one_letter_code
_entity_poly.pdbx_strand_id
1 'polypeptide(L)'
;MPVSTDVITKAIAAHGQWKQRLRDAAATGKSDFRPEVVKTDNACDLGKWIYNEAKAQMPGHPGVEEVRKLHAEFHQEAAKILTLALLGKRAEAEAAMAMGTPYSKISTALVNALKKLQAA
;
A
#
# COMPACT_ATOMS: atom_id res chain seq x y z
N MET A 1 -15.37 -20.58 -5.07
CA MET A 1 -15.02 -19.71 -6.22
C MET A 1 -13.56 -19.32 -6.06
N PRO A 2 -12.73 -19.36 -7.10
CA PRO A 2 -11.33 -18.98 -6.95
C PRO A 2 -11.26 -17.52 -6.49
N VAL A 3 -10.41 -17.26 -5.50
CA VAL A 3 -9.99 -15.91 -5.11
C VAL A 3 -9.67 -15.15 -6.39
N SER A 4 -10.12 -13.90 -6.53
CA SER A 4 -9.78 -13.08 -7.70
C SER A 4 -8.27 -12.80 -7.73
N THR A 5 -7.48 -13.75 -8.22
CA THR A 5 -6.01 -13.73 -8.23
C THR A 5 -5.44 -12.60 -9.07
N ASP A 6 -6.23 -12.08 -10.02
CA ASP A 6 -5.92 -10.92 -10.85
C ASP A 6 -5.75 -9.64 -10.01
N VAL A 7 -6.65 -9.38 -9.04
CA VAL A 7 -6.55 -8.16 -8.20
C VAL A 7 -5.32 -8.20 -7.31
N ILE A 8 -4.97 -9.39 -6.79
CA ILE A 8 -3.79 -9.59 -5.95
C ILE A 8 -2.52 -9.38 -6.78
N THR A 9 -2.48 -9.91 -8.00
CA THR A 9 -1.35 -9.72 -8.92
C THR A 9 -1.15 -8.25 -9.28
N LYS A 10 -2.24 -7.56 -9.61
CA LYS A 10 -2.24 -6.11 -9.87
C LYS A 10 -1.80 -5.31 -8.64
N ALA A 11 -2.23 -5.70 -7.45
CA ALA A 11 -1.83 -5.04 -6.21
C ALA A 11 -0.32 -5.16 -5.93
N ILE A 12 0.25 -6.35 -6.13
CA ILE A 12 1.71 -6.56 -5.99
C ILE A 12 2.48 -5.68 -6.98
N ALA A 13 2.02 -5.58 -8.23
CA ALA A 13 2.64 -4.73 -9.23
C ALA A 13 2.50 -3.24 -8.89
N ALA A 14 1.30 -2.79 -8.48
CA ALA A 14 1.02 -1.41 -8.09
C ALA A 14 1.85 -0.96 -6.88
N HIS A 15 2.17 -1.87 -5.98
CA HIS A 15 3.03 -1.59 -4.82
C HIS A 15 4.44 -1.19 -5.20
N GLY A 16 5.02 -1.86 -6.20
CA GLY A 16 6.33 -1.47 -6.77
C GLY A 16 6.29 -0.06 -7.35
N GLN A 17 5.19 0.29 -8.04
CA GLN A 17 5.00 1.63 -8.60
C GLN A 17 4.88 2.70 -7.52
N TRP A 18 4.21 2.40 -6.40
CA TRP A 18 4.11 3.33 -5.27
C TRP A 18 5.46 3.75 -4.70
N LYS A 19 6.39 2.79 -4.58
CA LYS A 19 7.76 3.11 -4.15
C LYS A 19 8.44 4.08 -5.11
N GLN A 20 8.26 3.91 -6.42
CA GLN A 20 8.82 4.84 -7.40
C GLN A 20 8.17 6.23 -7.29
N ARG A 21 6.84 6.30 -7.22
CA ARG A 21 6.09 7.56 -7.07
C ARG A 21 6.53 8.36 -5.85
N LEU A 22 6.76 7.70 -4.71
CA LEU A 22 7.24 8.36 -3.50
C LEU A 22 8.69 8.87 -3.64
N ARG A 23 9.57 8.12 -4.33
CA ARG A 23 10.93 8.60 -4.64
C ARG A 23 10.90 9.81 -5.55
N ASP A 24 10.07 9.79 -6.59
CA ASP A 24 9.94 10.89 -7.54
C ASP A 24 9.38 12.13 -6.84
N ALA A 25 8.39 11.95 -5.97
CA ALA A 25 7.86 13.03 -5.15
C ALA A 25 8.92 13.59 -4.20
N ALA A 26 9.68 12.75 -3.51
CA ALA A 26 10.76 13.18 -2.63
C ALA A 26 11.86 13.95 -3.40
N ALA A 27 12.12 13.54 -4.66
CA ALA A 27 13.14 14.16 -5.49
C ALA A 27 12.70 15.51 -6.07
N THR A 28 11.42 15.65 -6.45
CA THR A 28 10.90 16.80 -7.19
C THR A 28 10.08 17.77 -6.34
N GLY A 29 9.64 17.34 -5.15
CA GLY A 29 8.66 18.06 -4.34
C GLY A 29 7.25 18.10 -4.94
N LYS A 30 6.96 17.28 -5.95
CA LYS A 30 5.70 17.29 -6.71
C LYS A 30 5.07 15.91 -6.79
N SER A 31 3.73 15.85 -6.86
CA SER A 31 3.00 14.61 -7.08
C SER A 31 1.62 14.90 -7.66
N ASP A 32 1.12 13.99 -8.50
CA ASP A 32 -0.28 13.99 -8.95
C ASP A 32 -1.23 13.51 -7.84
N PHE A 33 -0.69 12.94 -6.76
CA PHE A 33 -1.45 12.42 -5.63
C PHE A 33 -1.45 13.40 -4.46
N ARG A 34 -2.57 13.44 -3.74
CA ARG A 34 -2.72 14.21 -2.50
C ARG A 34 -2.60 13.29 -1.29
N PRO A 35 -1.81 13.63 -0.24
CA PRO A 35 -1.65 12.79 0.94
C PRO A 35 -2.98 12.36 1.58
N GLU A 36 -3.97 13.26 1.63
CA GLU A 36 -5.30 12.95 2.17
C GLU A 36 -5.98 11.80 1.43
N VAL A 37 -5.83 11.76 0.09
CA VAL A 37 -6.38 10.69 -0.76
C VAL A 37 -5.54 9.43 -0.63
N VAL A 38 -4.21 9.55 -0.56
CA VAL A 38 -3.31 8.41 -0.38
C VAL A 38 -3.55 7.73 0.97
N LYS A 39 -3.96 8.45 2.01
CA LYS A 39 -4.27 7.86 3.32
C LYS A 39 -5.54 6.99 3.30
N THR A 40 -6.43 7.19 2.32
CA THR A 40 -7.67 6.43 2.19
C THR A 40 -7.40 5.03 1.63
N ASP A 41 -7.57 4.01 2.47
CA ASP A 41 -7.21 2.62 2.19
C ASP A 41 -8.32 1.83 1.47
N ASN A 42 -9.44 2.44 1.13
CA ASN A 42 -10.52 1.81 0.37
C ASN A 42 -10.73 2.41 -1.04
N ALA A 43 -9.90 3.38 -1.44
CA ALA A 43 -10.03 4.08 -2.71
C ALA A 43 -9.28 3.39 -3.87
N CYS A 44 -8.23 2.64 -3.58
CA CYS A 44 -7.47 1.88 -4.58
C CYS A 44 -8.16 0.54 -4.91
N ASP A 45 -7.76 -0.09 -6.01
CA ASP A 45 -8.40 -1.34 -6.48
C ASP A 45 -8.31 -2.47 -5.45
N LEU A 46 -7.15 -2.60 -4.78
CA LEU A 46 -7.00 -3.57 -3.68
C LEU A 46 -7.95 -3.24 -2.52
N GLY A 47 -8.02 -1.98 -2.11
CA GLY A 47 -8.93 -1.51 -1.07
C GLY A 47 -10.39 -1.83 -1.39
N LYS A 48 -10.84 -1.48 -2.60
CA LYS A 48 -12.20 -1.79 -3.08
C LYS A 48 -12.48 -3.29 -3.03
N TRP A 49 -11.52 -4.12 -3.42
CA TRP A 49 -11.67 -5.57 -3.34
C TRP A 49 -11.76 -6.06 -1.89
N ILE A 50 -10.87 -5.60 -0.99
CA ILE A 50 -10.86 -5.98 0.43
C ILE A 50 -12.19 -5.67 1.09
N TYR A 51 -12.70 -4.45 0.90
CA TYR A 51 -13.89 -3.96 1.60
C TYR A 51 -15.22 -4.44 1.00
N ASN A 52 -15.21 -4.93 -0.25
CA ASN A 52 -16.41 -5.42 -0.94
C ASN A 52 -16.34 -6.92 -1.24
N GLU A 53 -15.60 -7.30 -2.28
CA GLU A 53 -15.59 -8.65 -2.84
C GLU A 53 -15.01 -9.69 -1.87
N ALA A 54 -13.91 -9.37 -1.20
CA ALA A 54 -13.29 -10.27 -0.22
C ALA A 54 -14.22 -10.52 0.98
N LYS A 55 -14.99 -9.51 1.41
CA LYS A 55 -15.98 -9.66 2.48
C LYS A 55 -17.11 -10.64 2.10
N ALA A 56 -17.51 -10.67 0.83
CA ALA A 56 -18.53 -11.58 0.33
C ALA A 56 -17.99 -13.00 0.07
N GLN A 57 -16.77 -13.11 -0.47
CA GLN A 57 -16.18 -14.39 -0.88
C GLN A 57 -15.46 -15.13 0.26
N MET A 58 -14.90 -14.38 1.20
CA MET A 58 -14.03 -14.88 2.28
C MET A 58 -14.35 -14.19 3.63
N PRO A 59 -15.60 -14.27 4.11
CA PRO A 59 -16.01 -13.59 5.34
C PRO A 59 -15.21 -14.11 6.54
N GLY A 60 -14.54 -13.21 7.26
CA GLY A 60 -13.75 -13.55 8.45
C GLY A 60 -12.46 -14.34 8.17
N HIS A 61 -12.03 -14.44 6.92
CA HIS A 61 -10.80 -15.16 6.59
C HIS A 61 -9.57 -14.44 7.18
N PRO A 62 -8.76 -15.09 8.02
CA PRO A 62 -7.65 -14.44 8.72
C PRO A 62 -6.65 -13.74 7.80
N GLY A 63 -6.36 -14.35 6.63
CA GLY A 63 -5.47 -13.76 5.64
C GLY A 63 -6.01 -12.48 4.99
N VAL A 64 -7.34 -12.35 4.86
CA VAL A 64 -7.97 -11.12 4.35
C VAL A 64 -7.88 -10.01 5.38
N GLU A 65 -8.12 -10.32 6.66
CA GLU A 65 -7.98 -9.35 7.75
C GLU A 65 -6.53 -8.89 7.95
N GLU A 66 -5.56 -9.80 7.81
CA GLU A 66 -4.13 -9.46 7.83
C GLU A 66 -3.79 -8.49 6.69
N VAL A 67 -4.20 -8.81 5.45
CA VAL A 67 -4.01 -7.93 4.28
C VAL A 67 -4.68 -6.58 4.49
N ARG A 68 -5.92 -6.53 5.01
CA ARG A 68 -6.64 -5.28 5.29
C ARG A 68 -5.88 -4.38 6.25
N LYS A 69 -5.39 -4.94 7.37
CA LYS A 69 -4.62 -4.18 8.35
C LYS A 69 -3.31 -3.64 7.75
N LEU A 70 -2.52 -4.49 7.11
CA LEU A 70 -1.25 -4.10 6.49
C LEU A 70 -1.46 -3.07 5.37
N HIS A 71 -2.56 -3.18 4.62
CA HIS A 71 -2.92 -2.23 3.58
C HIS A 71 -3.22 -0.84 4.13
N ALA A 72 -4.00 -0.75 5.20
CA ALA A 72 -4.30 0.51 5.87
C ALA A 72 -3.02 1.16 6.43
N GLU A 73 -2.16 0.38 7.08
CA GLU A 73 -0.88 0.86 7.60
C GLU A 73 0.06 1.34 6.49
N PHE A 74 0.08 0.64 5.34
CA PHE A 74 0.87 1.04 4.18
C PHE A 74 0.44 2.42 3.67
N HIS A 75 -0.87 2.63 3.49
CA HIS A 75 -1.42 3.90 3.03
C HIS A 75 -1.14 5.05 3.99
N GLN A 76 -1.13 4.80 5.30
CA GLN A 76 -0.73 5.80 6.30
C GLN A 76 0.74 6.20 6.16
N GLU A 77 1.66 5.23 6.02
CA GLU A 77 3.08 5.52 5.86
C GLU A 77 3.38 6.20 4.51
N ALA A 78 2.74 5.72 3.43
CA ALA A 78 2.86 6.34 2.11
C ALA A 78 2.39 7.81 2.12
N ALA A 79 1.26 8.10 2.78
CA ALA A 79 0.78 9.47 2.93
C ALA A 79 1.75 10.34 3.74
N LYS A 80 2.33 9.83 4.84
CA LYS A 80 3.35 10.56 5.63
C LYS A 80 4.57 10.92 4.78
N ILE A 81 5.11 9.95 4.04
CA ILE A 81 6.27 10.16 3.16
C ILE A 81 5.93 11.19 2.07
N LEU A 82 4.74 11.09 1.47
CA LEU A 82 4.29 12.03 0.45
C LEU A 82 4.15 13.45 1.02
N THR A 83 3.63 13.62 2.23
CA THR A 83 3.58 14.92 2.91
C THR A 83 4.97 15.51 3.09
N LEU A 84 5.94 14.71 3.58
CA LEU A 84 7.33 15.17 3.73
C LEU A 84 7.92 15.61 2.39
N ALA A 85 7.69 14.82 1.34
CA ALA A 85 8.13 15.12 -0.01
C ALA A 85 7.55 16.46 -0.53
N LEU A 86 6.24 16.66 -0.40
CA LEU A 86 5.56 17.89 -0.87
C LEU A 86 5.92 19.14 -0.04
N LEU A 87 6.40 18.96 1.20
CA LEU A 87 6.97 20.04 2.01
C LEU A 87 8.43 20.36 1.66
N GLY A 88 9.02 19.69 0.67
CA GLY A 88 10.42 19.86 0.29
C GLY A 88 11.42 19.21 1.27
N LYS A 89 10.94 18.43 2.24
CA LYS A 89 11.76 17.73 3.25
C LYS A 89 12.33 16.43 2.67
N ARG A 90 13.10 16.56 1.59
CA ARG A 90 13.63 15.44 0.80
C ARG A 90 14.35 14.39 1.67
N ALA A 91 15.30 14.82 2.50
CA ALA A 91 16.08 13.90 3.32
C ALA A 91 15.21 13.10 4.31
N GLU A 92 14.19 13.73 4.90
CA GLU A 92 13.23 13.06 5.80
C GLU A 92 12.38 12.05 5.03
N ALA A 93 11.91 12.40 3.83
CA ALA A 93 11.13 11.50 2.98
C ALA A 93 11.95 10.27 2.53
N GLU A 94 13.20 10.47 2.10
CA GLU A 94 14.11 9.39 1.72
C GLU A 94 14.45 8.49 2.92
N ALA A 95 14.73 9.08 4.08
CA ALA A 95 15.00 8.35 5.31
C ALA A 95 13.80 7.51 5.76
N ALA A 96 12.58 8.03 5.63
CA ALA A 96 11.35 7.31 5.95
C ALA A 96 11.08 6.11 5.00
N MET A 97 11.69 6.11 3.82
CA MET A 97 11.61 5.00 2.85
C MET A 97 12.76 3.97 2.97
N ALA A 98 13.76 4.24 3.81
CA ALA A 98 14.94 3.39 3.95
C ALA A 98 14.60 1.98 4.47
N MET A 99 15.53 1.04 4.31
CA MET A 99 15.32 -0.32 4.84
C MET A 99 15.19 -0.29 6.37
N GLY A 100 14.34 -1.16 6.91
CA GLY A 100 14.11 -1.26 8.35
C GLY A 100 13.14 -0.23 8.94
N THR A 101 12.71 0.75 8.15
CA THR A 101 11.65 1.72 8.51
C THR A 101 10.28 1.04 8.61
N PRO A 102 9.29 1.68 9.27
CA PRO A 102 7.90 1.24 9.25
C PRO A 102 7.39 1.01 7.82
N TYR A 103 7.58 1.98 6.92
CA TYR A 103 7.20 1.86 5.51
C TYR A 103 7.79 0.61 4.86
N SER A 104 9.12 0.40 4.95
CA SER A 104 9.76 -0.76 4.31
C SER A 104 9.29 -2.10 4.89
N LYS A 105 9.04 -2.17 6.21
CA LYS A 105 8.57 -3.38 6.89
C LYS A 105 7.14 -3.72 6.50
N ILE A 106 6.23 -2.75 6.59
CA ILE A 106 4.82 -2.90 6.21
C ILE A 106 4.70 -3.23 4.72
N SER A 107 5.47 -2.52 3.88
CA SER A 107 5.56 -2.75 2.44
C SER A 107 5.92 -4.20 2.10
N THR A 108 6.90 -4.77 2.80
CA THR A 108 7.32 -6.17 2.61
C THR A 108 6.28 -7.14 3.15
N ALA A 109 5.75 -6.89 4.34
CA ALA A 109 4.74 -7.72 4.97
C ALA A 109 3.46 -7.82 4.12
N LEU A 110 2.99 -6.69 3.58
CA LEU A 110 1.80 -6.64 2.72
C LEU A 110 1.97 -7.51 1.47
N VAL A 111 3.10 -7.40 0.76
CA VAL A 111 3.37 -8.23 -0.43
C VAL A 111 3.42 -9.70 -0.07
N ASN A 112 4.01 -10.06 1.08
CA ASN A 112 4.06 -11.45 1.53
C ASN A 112 2.67 -11.98 1.90
N ALA A 113 1.84 -11.19 2.59
CA ALA A 113 0.47 -11.56 2.93
C ALA A 113 -0.39 -11.74 1.66
N LEU A 114 -0.24 -10.85 0.68
CA LEU A 114 -0.90 -10.97 -0.64
C LEU A 114 -0.49 -12.25 -1.36
N LYS A 115 0.81 -12.59 -1.40
CA LYS A 115 1.29 -13.83 -2.02
C LYS A 115 0.77 -15.09 -1.32
N LYS A 116 0.71 -15.09 0.02
CA LYS A 116 0.13 -16.19 0.80
C LYS A 116 -1.35 -16.37 0.48
N LEU A 117 -2.10 -15.26 0.43
CA LEU A 117 -3.53 -15.28 0.13
C LEU A 117 -3.82 -15.72 -1.32
N GLN A 118 -2.90 -15.46 -2.26
CA GLN A 118 -3.01 -15.92 -3.63
C GLN A 118 -2.78 -17.43 -3.78
N ALA A 119 -1.96 -18.03 -2.90
CA ALA A 119 -1.59 -19.44 -2.95
C ALA A 119 -2.51 -20.34 -2.09
N ALA A 120 -3.44 -19.75 -1.35
CA ALA A 120 -4.43 -20.44 -0.51
C ALA A 120 -5.71 -20.74 -1.32
#